data_AF-A0A522E6Y5-F1
#
_entry.id   AF-A0A522E6Y5-F1
#
_cell.length_a   1.000
_cell.length_b   1.000
_cell.length_c   1.000
_cell.angle_alpha   90.00
_cell.angle_beta   90.00
_cell.angle_gamma   90.00
#
_symmetry.space_group_name_H-M   'P 1'
#
loop_
_entity.id
_entity.type
_entity.pdbx_description
1 polymer ?
#
loop_
_entity_poly.entity_id
_entity_poly.type
_entity_poly.pdbx_seq_one_letter_code
_entity_poly.pdbx_strand_id
1 'polypeptide(L)'
;MTFGTVILIGMHALVAWILIEVFVNLAHHLSRWSYILWHYIVVIVTFAGLFGLYVRFFDTGLSPFMVTVVAMGFVLVFEFIVFRFLYSGERWFLNWVDWIFPIFLATSTIYAVVSFW
;
A
#
# COMPACT_ATOMS: atom_id res chain seq x y z
N MET A 1 12.72 -1.46 18.61
CA MET A 1 12.57 -1.75 17.17
C MET A 1 13.96 -1.90 16.58
N THR A 2 14.27 -3.03 15.93
CA THR A 2 15.59 -3.24 15.30
C THR A 2 15.59 -2.69 13.88
N PHE A 3 16.76 -2.36 13.34
CA PHE A 3 16.92 -1.95 11.94
C PHE A 3 16.38 -3.01 10.96
N GLY A 4 16.62 -4.30 11.26
CA GLY A 4 16.10 -5.42 10.45
C GLY A 4 14.57 -5.45 10.40
N THR A 5 13.89 -5.17 11.52
CA THR A 5 12.43 -5.08 11.58
C THR A 5 11.88 -3.95 10.69
N VAL A 6 12.53 -2.79 10.71
CA VAL A 6 12.14 -1.64 9.87
C VAL A 6 12.25 -2.00 8.38
N ILE A 7 13.36 -2.64 7.99
CA ILE A 7 13.55 -3.09 6.61
C ILE A 7 12.46 -4.11 6.22
N LEU A 8 12.16 -5.09 7.09
CA LEU A 8 11.13 -6.09 6.78
C LEU A 8 9.76 -5.44 6.54
N ILE A 9 9.35 -4.49 7.37
CA ILE A 9 8.10 -3.73 7.16
C ILE A 9 8.15 -2.98 5.83
N GLY A 10 9.26 -2.29 5.56
CA GLY A 10 9.47 -1.56 4.31
C GLY A 10 9.42 -2.44 3.06
N MET A 11 9.97 -3.65 3.12
CA MET A 11 9.92 -4.62 2.01
C MET A 11 8.51 -5.10 1.72
N HIS A 12 7.69 -5.38 2.75
CA HIS A 12 6.29 -5.75 2.55
C HIS A 12 5.48 -4.58 1.97
N ALA A 13 5.71 -3.36 2.46
CA ALA A 13 5.13 -2.15 1.90
C ALA A 13 5.54 -1.93 0.44
N LEU A 14 6.81 -2.17 0.09
CA LEU A 14 7.32 -2.02 -1.28
C LEU A 14 6.66 -3.01 -2.23
N VAL A 15 6.61 -4.29 -1.86
CA VAL A 15 5.98 -5.32 -2.70
C VAL A 15 4.48 -5.04 -2.86
N ALA A 16 3.80 -4.65 -1.78
CA ALA A 16 2.40 -4.24 -1.86
C ALA A 16 2.19 -3.06 -2.82
N TRP A 17 3.04 -2.04 -2.71
CA TRP A 17 3.01 -0.87 -3.58
C TRP A 17 3.26 -1.24 -5.05
N ILE A 18 4.26 -2.08 -5.35
CA ILE A 18 4.54 -2.56 -6.72
C ILE A 18 3.33 -3.27 -7.31
N LEU A 19 2.66 -4.14 -6.54
CA LEU A 19 1.48 -4.87 -7.01
C LEU A 19 0.32 -3.93 -7.35
N ILE A 20 0.11 -2.87 -6.56
CA ILE A 20 -0.87 -1.83 -6.85
C ILE A 20 -0.50 -1.10 -8.13
N GLU A 21 0.76 -0.70 -8.30
CA GLU A 21 1.21 -0.02 -9.53
C GLU A 21 1.07 -0.89 -10.77
N VAL A 22 1.36 -2.20 -10.68
CA VAL A 22 1.09 -3.14 -11.77
C VAL A 22 -0.39 -3.12 -12.13
N PHE A 23 -1.28 -3.15 -11.15
CA PHE A 23 -2.72 -3.02 -11.41
C PHE A 23 -3.07 -1.68 -12.07
N VAL A 24 -2.59 -0.55 -11.55
CA VAL A 24 -2.87 0.79 -12.11
C VAL A 24 -2.45 0.87 -13.58
N ASN A 25 -1.28 0.34 -13.92
CA ASN A 25 -0.77 0.36 -15.29
C ASN A 25 -1.49 -0.63 -16.22
N LEU A 26 -2.10 -1.69 -15.71
CA LEU A 26 -2.89 -2.63 -16.54
C LEU A 26 -4.36 -2.20 -16.67
N ALA A 27 -4.93 -1.58 -15.66
CA ALA A 27 -6.36 -1.32 -15.54
C ALA A 27 -6.81 0.06 -16.09
N HIS A 28 -5.90 0.87 -16.63
CA HIS A 28 -6.18 2.23 -17.11
C HIS A 28 -7.22 2.32 -18.26
N HIS A 29 -7.52 1.20 -18.92
CA HIS A 29 -8.53 1.12 -19.99
C HIS A 29 -9.95 0.86 -19.47
N LEU A 30 -10.11 0.58 -18.17
CA LEU A 30 -11.42 0.33 -17.56
C LEU A 30 -12.26 1.61 -17.49
N SER A 31 -13.59 1.45 -17.42
CA SER A 31 -14.47 2.56 -17.06
C SER A 31 -14.10 3.10 -15.68
N ARG A 32 -14.29 4.41 -15.43
CA ARG A 32 -13.94 5.07 -14.16
C ARG A 32 -14.50 4.33 -12.94
N TRP A 33 -15.77 3.94 -12.98
CA TRP A 33 -16.43 3.23 -11.88
C TRP A 33 -15.80 1.86 -11.61
N SER A 34 -15.57 1.08 -12.66
CA SER A 34 -14.93 -0.23 -12.55
C SER A 34 -13.50 -0.11 -12.04
N TYR A 35 -12.75 0.88 -12.55
CA TYR A 35 -11.38 1.14 -12.12
C TYR A 35 -11.30 1.43 -10.62
N ILE A 36 -12.11 2.37 -10.13
CA ILE A 36 -12.11 2.76 -8.70
C ILE A 36 -12.45 1.57 -7.81
N LEU A 37 -13.49 0.80 -8.16
CA LEU A 37 -13.91 -0.36 -7.40
C LEU A 37 -12.79 -1.41 -7.31
N TRP A 38 -12.20 -1.77 -8.46
CA TRP A 38 -11.11 -2.75 -8.51
C TRP A 38 -9.84 -2.25 -7.81
N HIS A 39 -9.55 -0.95 -7.93
CA HIS A 39 -8.40 -0.35 -7.24
C HIS A 39 -8.53 -0.52 -5.72
N TYR A 40 -9.69 -0.23 -5.15
CA TYR A 40 -9.91 -0.38 -3.71
C TYR A 40 -9.80 -1.83 -3.25
N ILE A 41 -10.36 -2.77 -4.03
CA ILE A 41 -10.22 -4.21 -3.75
C ILE A 41 -8.75 -4.63 -3.78
N VAL A 42 -8.00 -4.22 -4.81
CA VAL A 42 -6.58 -4.58 -4.96
C VAL A 42 -5.75 -3.98 -3.82
N VAL A 43 -6.00 -2.74 -3.41
CA VAL A 43 -5.32 -2.12 -2.26
C VAL A 43 -5.55 -2.94 -1.00
N ILE A 44 -6.81 -3.24 -0.67
CA ILE A 44 -7.15 -4.00 0.55
C ILE A 44 -6.54 -5.40 0.50
N VAL A 45 -6.75 -6.16 -0.58
CA VAL A 45 -6.28 -7.55 -0.69
C VAL A 45 -4.75 -7.61 -0.63
N THR A 46 -4.08 -6.71 -1.35
CA THR A 46 -2.61 -6.67 -1.41
C THR A 46 -2.02 -6.34 -0.04
N PHE A 47 -2.47 -5.26 0.61
CA PHE A 47 -1.95 -4.89 1.93
C PHE A 47 -2.33 -5.91 3.00
N ALA A 48 -3.55 -6.45 2.97
CA ALA A 48 -3.97 -7.48 3.91
C ALA A 48 -3.14 -8.76 3.76
N GLY A 49 -2.92 -9.21 2.53
CA GLY A 49 -2.11 -10.39 2.24
C GLY A 49 -0.66 -10.23 2.67
N LEU A 50 -0.02 -9.13 2.27
CA LEU A 50 1.39 -8.88 2.56
C LEU A 50 1.63 -8.66 4.06
N PHE A 51 0.78 -7.88 4.75
CA PHE A 51 0.94 -7.70 6.19
C PHE A 51 0.46 -8.92 7.00
N GLY A 52 -0.45 -9.73 6.46
CA GLY A 52 -0.79 -11.03 7.03
C GLY A 52 0.39 -11.99 7.00
N LEU A 53 1.15 -12.03 5.89
CA LEU A 53 2.41 -12.78 5.81
C LEU A 53 3.46 -12.24 6.77
N TYR A 54 3.59 -10.90 6.87
CA TYR A 54 4.50 -10.27 7.82
C TYR A 54 4.23 -10.73 9.26
N VAL A 55 2.98 -10.64 9.73
CA VAL A 55 2.63 -11.07 11.10
C VAL A 55 2.82 -12.58 11.26
N ARG A 56 2.39 -13.37 10.27
CA ARG A 56 2.47 -14.84 10.35
C ARG A 56 3.89 -15.38 10.47
N PHE A 57 4.86 -14.78 9.78
CA PHE A 57 6.22 -15.33 9.66
C PHE A 57 7.29 -14.55 10.42
N PHE A 58 7.05 -13.28 10.72
CA PHE A 58 8.08 -12.38 11.25
C PHE A 58 7.69 -11.67 12.53
N ASP A 59 6.56 -12.01 13.17
CA ASP A 59 6.04 -11.35 14.38
C ASP A 59 7.16 -10.80 15.29
N THR A 60 7.21 -9.46 15.38
CA THR A 60 8.29 -8.73 16.04
C THR A 60 7.89 -8.16 17.40
N GLY A 61 6.65 -8.42 17.86
CA GLY A 61 6.13 -7.85 19.10
C GLY A 61 5.95 -6.32 19.08
N LEU A 62 5.95 -5.70 17.89
CA LEU A 62 5.65 -4.28 17.73
C LEU A 62 4.14 -4.04 17.82
N SER A 63 3.75 -2.87 18.32
CA SER A 63 2.33 -2.50 18.32
C SER A 63 1.81 -2.27 16.89
N PRO A 64 0.51 -2.53 16.63
CA PRO A 64 -0.10 -2.28 15.32
C PRO A 64 0.11 -0.86 14.81
N PHE A 65 0.08 0.13 15.73
CA PHE A 65 0.37 1.52 15.44
C PHE A 65 1.79 1.71 14.87
N MET A 66 2.82 1.12 15.51
CA MET A 66 4.20 1.27 15.04
C MET A 66 4.41 0.63 13.67
N VAL A 67 3.89 -0.57 13.46
CA VAL A 67 3.99 -1.26 12.16
C VAL A 67 3.34 -0.42 11.05
N THR A 68 2.15 0.10 11.32
CA THR A 68 1.39 0.94 10.38
C THR A 68 2.13 2.24 10.05
N VAL A 69 2.63 2.96 11.05
CA VAL A 69 3.36 4.23 10.83
C VAL A 69 4.62 4.01 10.01
N VAL A 70 5.40 2.96 10.31
CA VAL A 70 6.62 2.64 9.55
C VAL A 70 6.27 2.25 8.11
N ALA A 71 5.27 1.38 7.93
CA ALA A 71 4.81 0.97 6.60
C ALA A 71 4.37 2.16 5.75
N MET A 72 3.52 3.04 6.30
CA MET A 72 3.04 4.21 5.58
C MET A 72 4.15 5.24 5.32
N GLY A 73 5.12 5.36 6.23
CA GLY A 73 6.34 6.13 5.98
C GLY A 73 7.07 5.66 4.73
N PHE A 74 7.26 4.33 4.59
CA PHE A 74 7.85 3.75 3.38
C PHE A 74 6.99 3.96 2.13
N VAL A 75 5.67 3.71 2.20
CA VAL A 75 4.75 3.94 1.08
C VAL A 75 4.87 5.39 0.58
N LEU A 76 4.85 6.38 1.48
CA LEU A 76 5.00 7.79 1.11
C LEU A 76 6.37 8.11 0.51
N VAL A 77 7.44 7.46 0.97
CA VAL A 77 8.78 7.60 0.39
C VAL A 77 8.82 7.00 -1.02
N PHE A 78 8.25 5.81 -1.23
CA PHE A 78 8.17 5.18 -2.55
C PHE A 78 7.34 6.01 -3.50
N GLU A 79 6.16 6.45 -3.06
CA GLU A 79 5.32 7.41 -3.77
C GLU A 79 6.17 8.61 -4.15
N PHE A 80 6.80 9.34 -3.22
CA PHE A 80 7.57 10.54 -3.53
C PHE A 80 8.72 10.32 -4.54
N ILE A 81 9.46 9.22 -4.41
CA ILE A 81 10.56 8.87 -5.32
C ILE A 81 10.02 8.59 -6.72
N VAL A 82 8.92 7.83 -6.83
CA VAL A 82 8.38 7.37 -8.11
C VAL A 82 7.36 8.35 -8.72
N PHE A 83 6.77 9.24 -7.91
CA PHE A 83 5.77 10.25 -8.31
C PHE A 83 6.27 11.07 -9.50
N ARG A 84 7.56 11.40 -9.47
CA ARG A 84 8.23 12.18 -10.51
C ARG A 84 8.29 11.48 -11.88
N PHE A 85 8.22 10.14 -11.89
CA PHE A 85 8.33 9.32 -13.11
C PHE A 85 6.98 8.83 -13.63
N LEU A 86 5.96 8.68 -12.76
CA LEU A 86 4.66 8.10 -13.12
C LEU A 86 3.60 9.14 -13.50
N TYR A 87 3.63 10.33 -12.90
CA TYR A 87 2.62 11.38 -13.14
C TYR A 87 3.02 12.38 -14.23
N SER A 88 4.10 12.13 -14.98
CA SER A 88 4.46 12.91 -16.17
C SER A 88 3.72 12.47 -17.46
N GLY A 89 2.92 11.40 -17.41
CA GLY A 89 2.05 10.93 -18.50
C GLY A 89 0.56 11.01 -18.15
N GLU A 90 -0.32 10.69 -19.11
CA GLU A 90 -1.80 10.76 -19.12
C GLU A 90 -2.56 10.04 -17.95
N ARG A 91 -2.13 10.14 -16.69
CA ARG A 91 -2.89 9.75 -15.50
C ARG A 91 -3.93 10.82 -15.12
N TRP A 92 -4.53 11.48 -16.11
CA TRP A 92 -5.52 12.56 -15.97
C TRP A 92 -6.80 12.13 -15.24
N PHE A 93 -6.98 10.82 -15.02
CA PHE A 93 -8.14 10.22 -14.35
C PHE A 93 -7.99 10.13 -12.83
N LEU A 94 -6.78 10.19 -12.27
CA LEU A 94 -6.51 10.13 -10.84
C LEU A 94 -6.55 11.54 -10.26
N ASN A 95 -7.63 11.86 -9.54
CA ASN A 95 -7.71 13.09 -8.76
C ASN A 95 -7.15 12.87 -7.34
N TRP A 96 -7.09 13.93 -6.53
CA TRP A 96 -6.58 13.85 -5.16
C TRP A 96 -7.36 12.87 -4.27
N VAL A 97 -8.67 12.68 -4.52
CA VAL A 97 -9.51 11.73 -3.80
C VAL A 97 -9.13 10.28 -4.15
N ASP A 98 -8.88 10.03 -5.44
CA ASP A 98 -8.45 8.75 -5.98
C ASP A 98 -7.04 8.35 -5.49
N TRP A 99 -6.31 9.25 -4.84
CA TRP A 99 -5.04 9.00 -4.16
C TRP A 99 -5.20 8.87 -2.63
N ILE A 100 -5.87 9.81 -1.97
CA ILE A 100 -5.99 9.81 -0.50
C ILE A 100 -6.83 8.64 0.03
N PHE A 101 -7.86 8.21 -0.71
CA PHE A 101 -8.74 7.13 -0.26
C PHE A 101 -8.03 5.77 -0.29
N PRO A 102 -7.29 5.39 -1.36
CA PRO A 102 -6.40 4.23 -1.31
C PRO A 102 -5.37 4.28 -0.17
N ILE A 103 -4.77 5.43 0.11
CA ILE A 103 -3.84 5.58 1.24
C ILE A 103 -4.55 5.31 2.59
N PHE A 104 -5.76 5.82 2.77
CA PHE A 104 -6.59 5.53 3.94
C PHE A 104 -6.93 4.03 4.04
N LEU A 105 -7.31 3.38 2.94
CA LEU A 105 -7.60 1.95 2.90
C LEU A 105 -6.37 1.10 3.22
N ALA A 106 -5.20 1.45 2.66
CA ALA A 106 -3.94 0.78 2.96
C ALA A 106 -3.61 0.90 4.45
N THR A 107 -3.65 2.12 4.99
CA THR A 107 -3.35 2.40 6.41
C THR A 107 -4.27 1.62 7.35
N SER A 108 -5.58 1.67 7.10
CA SER A 108 -6.57 0.97 7.93
C SER A 108 -6.47 -0.54 7.81
N THR A 109 -6.16 -1.05 6.61
CA THR A 109 -5.97 -2.49 6.38
C THR A 109 -4.76 -3.02 7.12
N ILE A 110 -3.61 -2.33 7.02
CA ILE A 110 -2.39 -2.71 7.76
C ILE A 110 -2.69 -2.73 9.26
N TYR A 111 -3.28 -1.66 9.78
CA TYR A 111 -3.60 -1.56 11.20
C TYR A 111 -4.54 -2.68 11.65
N ALA A 112 -5.59 -2.96 10.88
CA ALA A 112 -6.54 -4.02 11.18
C ALA A 112 -5.86 -5.39 11.19
N VAL A 113 -5.13 -5.75 10.12
CA VAL A 113 -4.47 -7.05 10.03
C VAL A 113 -3.48 -7.26 11.16
N VAL A 114 -2.67 -6.26 11.49
CA VAL A 114 -1.70 -6.35 12.59
C VAL A 114 -2.38 -6.35 13.96
N SER A 115 -3.62 -5.88 14.08
CA SER A 115 -4.37 -5.89 15.35
C SER A 115 -5.09 -7.21 15.64
N PHE A 116 -5.42 -7.98 14.61
CA PHE A 116 -6.24 -9.20 14.73
C PHE A 116 -5.46 -10.51 14.58
N TRP A 117 -4.19 -10.43 14.20
CA TRP A 117 -3.28 -11.57 14.03
C TRP A 117 -2.08 -11.43 14.95
#